data_AF-A0A2T5HEP2-F1
#
_entry.id   AF-A0A2T5HEP2-F1
#
_cell.length_a   1.000
_cell.length_b   1.000
_cell.length_c   1.000
_cell.angle_alpha   90.00
_cell.angle_beta   90.00
_cell.angle_gamma   90.00
#
_symmetry.space_group_name_H-M   'P 1'
#
loop_
_entity.id
_entity.type
_entity.pdbx_description
1 polymer ?
#
loop_
_entity_poly.entity_id
_entity_poly.type
_entity_poly.pdbx_seq_one_letter_code
_entity_poly.pdbx_strand_id
1 'polypeptide(L)'
;MDRALPAWLLLGLCLLAGRCFAEPELGQAEYETAIATRDAFTELMKLGVLPDDGVQSKLTPRETLKKRRELNDLLEKYELELEVSADLGFPPGLFAHAHIDRLKAATDAWIRVSARAKACDQLYKITKTNLLAGSLAFAAYCSRLDPDSPSPTDAEQTAMAMRALLASLQKPDQYSSYYPLQAFDHPQCFDLRMTDMYKEGNAMHDDMALHPLLLTLEDTQAEAYLQLALYEATSDPATARQHLAQAGAKGCVGQAFVDLQAQLNGSAAR
;
A
#
# COMPACT_ATOMS: atom_id res chain seq x y z
N MET A 1 21.54 -59.21 -18.73
CA MET A 1 20.23 -58.99 -18.06
C MET A 1 20.06 -57.49 -18.05
N ASP A 2 19.64 -56.94 -19.18
CA ASP A 2 19.72 -55.51 -19.45
C ASP A 2 18.31 -55.00 -19.67
N ARG A 3 17.73 -54.39 -18.64
CA ARG A 3 16.47 -53.67 -18.75
C ARG A 3 16.80 -52.22 -19.00
N ALA A 4 16.74 -51.83 -20.28
CA ALA A 4 16.73 -50.45 -20.69
C ALA A 4 15.48 -49.76 -20.10
N LEU A 5 15.70 -48.67 -19.37
CA LEU A 5 14.62 -47.80 -18.87
C LEU A 5 13.87 -47.20 -20.07
N PRO A 6 12.53 -47.17 -20.05
CA PRO A 6 11.73 -46.64 -21.16
C PRO A 6 11.97 -45.12 -21.29
N ALA A 7 12.33 -44.68 -22.50
CA ALA A 7 12.65 -43.29 -22.87
C ALA A 7 11.59 -42.22 -22.51
N TRP A 8 10.41 -42.66 -22.10
CA TRP A 8 9.23 -41.86 -21.82
C TRP A 8 9.28 -41.33 -20.38
N LEU A 9 9.99 -42.05 -19.49
CA LEU A 9 10.34 -41.57 -18.15
C LEU A 9 11.38 -40.43 -18.20
N LEU A 10 12.25 -40.38 -19.22
CA LEU A 10 13.21 -39.30 -19.42
C LEU A 10 12.56 -38.01 -19.99
N LEU A 11 11.54 -38.14 -20.85
CA LEU A 11 10.78 -36.99 -21.34
C LEU A 11 9.91 -36.32 -20.26
N GLY A 12 9.41 -37.08 -19.29
CA GLY A 12 8.66 -36.52 -18.15
C GLY A 12 9.52 -35.71 -17.17
N LEU A 13 10.82 -36.04 -17.06
CA LEU A 13 11.76 -35.35 -16.17
C LEU A 13 12.27 -34.02 -16.73
N CYS A 14 12.34 -33.85 -18.06
CA CYS A 14 12.73 -32.57 -18.67
C CYS A 14 11.63 -31.50 -18.60
N LEU A 15 10.35 -31.89 -18.56
CA LEU A 15 9.22 -30.94 -18.41
C LEU A 15 9.08 -30.38 -16.99
N LEU A 16 9.68 -31.01 -15.98
CA LEU A 16 9.73 -30.52 -14.59
C LEU A 16 11.00 -29.71 -14.27
N ALA A 17 12.00 -29.73 -15.17
CA ALA A 17 13.25 -28.98 -15.04
C ALA A 17 13.20 -27.61 -15.74
N GLY A 18 12.11 -27.29 -16.44
CA GLY A 18 11.77 -25.93 -16.86
C GLY A 18 11.33 -25.09 -15.66
N ARG A 19 12.20 -24.94 -14.67
CA ARG A 19 12.11 -23.78 -13.77
C ARG A 19 12.34 -22.57 -14.67
N CYS A 20 11.24 -21.97 -15.13
CA CYS A 20 11.25 -20.58 -15.55
C CYS A 20 11.85 -19.79 -14.39
N PHE A 21 13.15 -19.51 -14.44
CA PHE A 21 13.63 -18.28 -13.86
C PHE A 21 12.99 -17.19 -14.72
N ALA A 22 11.81 -16.74 -14.30
CA ALA A 22 11.27 -15.49 -14.81
C ALA A 22 12.37 -14.46 -14.59
N GLU A 23 12.81 -13.79 -15.65
CA GLU A 23 13.73 -12.68 -15.51
C GLU A 23 13.09 -11.67 -14.54
N PRO A 24 13.85 -11.14 -13.58
CA PRO A 24 13.32 -10.16 -12.64
C PRO A 24 12.72 -9.00 -13.43
N GLU A 25 11.53 -8.52 -13.00
CA GLU A 25 10.92 -7.35 -13.62
C GLU A 25 11.87 -6.15 -13.47
N LEU A 26 11.92 -5.28 -14.47
CA LEU A 26 12.73 -4.05 -14.39
C LEU A 26 12.30 -3.24 -13.16
N GLY A 27 13.26 -2.79 -12.37
CA GLY A 27 13.03 -2.04 -11.12
C GLY A 27 12.78 -2.91 -9.88
N GLN A 28 12.69 -4.25 -10.01
CA GLN A 28 12.50 -5.14 -8.88
C GLN A 28 13.71 -5.16 -7.92
N ALA A 29 14.93 -5.17 -8.46
CA ALA A 29 16.15 -5.25 -7.65
C ALA A 29 16.36 -3.98 -6.80
N GLU A 30 16.03 -2.82 -7.37
CA GLU A 30 16.07 -1.53 -6.70
C GLU A 30 15.00 -1.46 -5.60
N TYR A 31 13.80 -1.99 -5.87
CA TYR A 31 12.77 -2.12 -4.84
C TYR A 31 13.22 -3.01 -3.68
N GLU A 32 13.76 -4.20 -3.96
CA GLU A 32 14.27 -5.11 -2.93
C GLU A 32 15.40 -4.46 -2.10
N THR A 33 16.25 -3.67 -2.75
CA THR A 33 17.31 -2.89 -2.09
C THR A 33 16.73 -1.80 -1.20
N ALA A 34 15.68 -1.11 -1.66
CA ALA A 34 14.96 -0.13 -0.86
C ALA A 34 14.33 -0.77 0.39
N ILE A 35 13.65 -1.91 0.24
CA ILE A 35 13.05 -2.62 1.38
C ILE A 35 14.11 -3.05 2.40
N ALA A 36 15.24 -3.61 1.94
CA ALA A 36 16.35 -3.94 2.84
C ALA A 36 16.93 -2.71 3.55
N THR A 37 16.98 -1.56 2.88
CA THR A 37 17.46 -0.29 3.44
C THR A 37 16.49 0.24 4.50
N ARG A 38 15.17 0.18 4.27
CA ARG A 38 14.13 0.49 5.26
C ARG A 38 14.26 -0.39 6.49
N ASP A 39 14.42 -1.70 6.30
CA ASP A 39 14.52 -2.64 7.42
C ASP A 39 15.78 -2.36 8.27
N ALA A 40 16.90 -2.00 7.64
CA ALA A 40 18.10 -1.54 8.34
C ALA A 40 17.88 -0.24 9.14
N PHE A 41 17.12 0.71 8.58
CA PHE A 41 16.72 1.94 9.29
C PHE A 41 15.90 1.60 10.54
N THR A 42 14.86 0.76 10.40
CA THR A 42 13.97 0.38 11.50
C THR A 42 14.74 -0.31 12.63
N GLU A 43 15.69 -1.17 12.31
CA GLU A 43 16.54 -1.80 13.33
C GLU A 43 17.47 -0.79 14.02
N LEU A 44 18.05 0.15 13.28
CA LEU A 44 18.90 1.19 13.87
C LEU A 44 18.13 2.13 14.81
N MET A 45 16.87 2.43 14.49
CA MET A 45 15.97 3.21 15.35
C MET A 45 15.70 2.50 16.69
N LYS A 46 15.33 1.22 16.64
CA LYS A 46 15.12 0.38 17.85
C LYS A 46 16.36 0.32 18.72
N LEU A 47 17.54 0.22 18.09
CA LEU A 47 18.81 0.09 18.79
C LEU A 47 19.38 1.42 19.32
N GLY A 48 18.75 2.57 19.09
CA GLY A 48 19.47 3.82 19.33
C GLY A 48 18.77 5.16 19.44
N VAL A 49 17.47 5.29 19.16
CA VAL A 49 16.84 6.63 19.15
C VAL A 49 15.50 6.70 19.90
N LEU A 50 14.75 5.61 19.99
CA LEU A 50 13.55 5.56 20.83
C LEU A 50 13.93 5.21 22.28
N PRO A 51 13.48 5.98 23.29
CA PRO A 51 13.64 5.58 24.68
C PRO A 51 12.74 4.36 24.93
N ASP A 52 13.37 3.19 25.01
CA ASP A 52 12.74 1.95 25.45
C ASP A 52 12.22 2.16 26.88
N ASP A 53 10.91 2.35 27.04
CA ASP A 53 10.10 2.02 28.22
C ASP A 53 10.69 2.36 29.62
N GLY A 54 11.40 3.48 29.75
CA GLY A 54 12.00 3.90 31.03
C GLY A 54 13.45 3.50 31.26
N VAL A 55 14.14 2.95 30.27
CA VAL A 55 15.61 2.82 30.25
C VAL A 55 16.17 4.06 29.56
N GLN A 56 16.73 4.99 30.34
CA GLN A 56 17.51 6.11 29.81
C GLN A 56 18.51 5.58 28.78
N SER A 57 18.35 5.99 27.52
CA SER A 57 19.30 5.75 26.45
C SER A 57 20.71 6.14 26.94
N LYS A 58 21.59 5.16 27.07
CA LYS A 58 22.98 5.33 27.57
C LYS A 58 23.92 5.93 26.52
N LEU A 59 23.40 6.55 25.47
CA LEU A 59 24.22 7.09 24.38
C LEU A 59 24.80 8.45 24.78
N THR A 60 26.10 8.59 24.55
CA THR A 60 26.77 9.88 24.62
C THR A 60 26.28 10.80 23.49
N PRO A 61 26.36 12.14 23.63
CA PRO A 61 25.96 13.07 22.57
C PRO A 61 26.65 12.81 21.22
N ARG A 62 27.90 12.33 21.24
CA ARG A 62 28.65 11.98 20.02
C ARG A 62 28.09 10.72 19.34
N GLU A 63 27.68 9.73 20.10
CA GLU A 63 27.05 8.50 19.57
C GLU A 63 25.67 8.80 19.00
N THR A 64 24.88 9.64 19.69
CA THR A 64 23.60 10.13 19.18
C THR A 64 23.75 10.86 17.86
N LEU A 65 24.74 11.76 17.75
CA LEU A 65 25.01 12.47 16.49
C LEU A 65 25.42 11.52 15.36
N LYS A 66 26.26 10.51 15.66
CA LYS A 66 26.67 9.50 14.68
C LYS A 66 25.46 8.70 14.18
N LYS A 67 24.61 8.19 15.09
CA LYS A 67 23.41 7.43 14.73
C LYS A 67 22.43 8.26 13.91
N ARG A 68 22.24 9.55 14.23
CA ARG A 68 21.39 10.45 13.44
C ARG A 68 21.88 10.60 12.00
N ARG A 69 23.20 10.70 11.78
CA ARG A 69 23.75 10.75 10.41
C ARG A 69 23.50 9.45 9.66
N GLU A 70 23.76 8.33 10.31
CA GLU A 70 23.54 7.00 9.72
C GLU A 70 22.06 6.77 9.35
N LEU A 71 21.12 7.24 10.18
CA LEU A 71 19.69 7.23 9.85
C LEU A 71 19.38 8.10 8.64
N ASN A 72 19.91 9.34 8.57
CA ASN A 72 19.70 10.19 7.41
C ASN A 72 20.26 9.56 6.12
N ASP A 73 21.46 8.97 6.18
CA ASP A 73 22.07 8.30 5.02
C ASP A 73 21.20 7.11 4.54
N LEU A 74 20.62 6.35 5.47
CA LEU A 74 19.70 5.25 5.15
C LEU A 74 18.39 5.75 4.56
N LEU A 75 17.84 6.86 5.06
CA LEU A 75 16.62 7.45 4.51
C LEU A 75 16.83 7.97 3.08
N GLU A 76 17.92 8.71 2.85
CA GLU A 76 18.28 9.22 1.51
C GLU A 76 18.46 8.06 0.53
N LYS A 77 19.13 6.98 0.96
CA LYS A 77 19.28 5.78 0.14
C LYS A 77 17.94 5.10 -0.14
N TYR A 78 17.07 4.97 0.87
CA TYR A 78 15.75 4.36 0.70
C TYR A 78 14.90 5.13 -0.33
N GLU A 79 14.86 6.46 -0.23
CA GLU A 79 14.12 7.30 -1.19
C GLU A 79 14.69 7.15 -2.61
N LEU A 80 16.02 7.18 -2.75
CA LEU A 80 16.68 7.06 -4.05
C LEU A 80 16.40 5.72 -4.74
N GLU A 81 16.51 4.61 -4.01
CA GLU A 81 16.26 3.27 -4.59
C GLU A 81 14.79 3.10 -4.99
N LEU A 82 13.86 3.70 -4.23
CA LEU A 82 12.44 3.73 -4.62
C LEU A 82 12.18 4.61 -5.85
N GLU A 83 12.84 5.76 -5.95
CA GLU A 83 12.76 6.63 -7.12
C GLU A 83 13.23 5.88 -8.38
N VAL A 84 14.39 5.20 -8.32
CA VAL A 84 14.91 4.41 -9.45
C VAL A 84 13.96 3.25 -9.79
N SER A 85 13.46 2.52 -8.80
CA SER A 85 12.48 1.44 -9.02
C SER A 85 11.20 1.96 -9.69
N ALA A 86 10.70 3.12 -9.25
CA ALA A 86 9.53 3.78 -9.80
C ALA A 86 9.76 4.27 -11.24
N ASP A 87 10.92 4.86 -11.53
CA ASP A 87 11.32 5.30 -12.88
C ASP A 87 11.43 4.14 -13.87
N LEU A 88 11.84 2.96 -13.39
CA LEU A 88 11.86 1.71 -14.16
C LEU A 88 10.46 1.09 -14.33
N GLY A 89 9.44 1.64 -13.67
CA GLY A 89 8.05 1.26 -13.84
C GLY A 89 7.61 0.04 -13.01
N PHE A 90 8.39 -0.36 -12.01
CA PHE A 90 8.04 -1.50 -11.17
C PHE A 90 6.85 -1.16 -10.25
N PRO A 91 5.71 -1.88 -10.31
CA PRO A 91 4.49 -1.41 -9.64
C PRO A 91 4.57 -1.30 -8.11
N PRO A 92 5.20 -2.24 -7.37
CA PRO A 92 5.48 -2.05 -5.95
C PRO A 92 6.40 -0.85 -5.65
N GLY A 93 7.37 -0.57 -6.53
CA GLY A 93 8.25 0.60 -6.45
C GLY A 93 7.49 1.91 -6.63
N LEU A 94 6.70 2.01 -7.70
CA LEU A 94 5.77 3.12 -7.95
C LEU A 94 4.82 3.34 -6.75
N PHE A 95 4.29 2.26 -6.16
CA PHE A 95 3.40 2.35 -5.01
C PHE A 95 4.09 2.93 -3.77
N ALA A 96 5.28 2.42 -3.46
CA ALA A 96 6.06 2.88 -2.31
C ALA A 96 6.56 4.32 -2.48
N HIS A 97 7.00 4.69 -3.67
CA HIS A 97 7.44 6.04 -3.99
C HIS A 97 6.28 7.05 -3.97
N ALA A 98 5.12 6.69 -4.51
CA ALA A 98 3.90 7.52 -4.42
C ALA A 98 3.49 7.80 -2.97
N HIS A 99 3.81 6.88 -2.04
CA HIS A 99 3.56 7.10 -0.62
C HIS A 99 4.49 8.16 -0.02
N ILE A 100 5.76 8.21 -0.43
CA ILE A 100 6.69 9.29 -0.04
C ILE A 100 6.13 10.64 -0.50
N ASP A 101 5.66 10.73 -1.75
CA ASP A 101 5.02 11.94 -2.27
C ASP A 101 3.75 12.32 -1.49
N ARG A 102 2.93 11.34 -1.09
CA ARG A 102 1.78 11.58 -0.19
C ARG A 102 2.23 12.17 1.15
N LEU A 103 3.27 11.62 1.76
CA LEU A 103 3.80 12.12 3.04
C LEU A 103 4.33 13.55 2.89
N LYS A 104 5.11 13.83 1.84
CA LYS A 104 5.58 15.19 1.48
C LYS A 104 4.40 16.15 1.30
N ALA A 105 3.30 15.69 0.68
CA ALA A 105 2.10 16.49 0.50
C ALA A 105 1.37 16.81 1.82
N ALA A 106 1.41 15.90 2.80
CA ALA A 106 0.77 16.10 4.09
C ALA A 106 1.52 17.12 4.97
N THR A 107 2.85 17.17 4.85
CA THR A 107 3.72 17.87 5.79
C THR A 107 4.27 19.20 5.29
N ASP A 108 4.43 19.39 3.97
CA ASP A 108 4.95 20.61 3.39
C ASP A 108 3.88 21.35 2.57
N ALA A 109 3.41 22.47 3.11
CA ALA A 109 2.39 23.30 2.48
C ALA A 109 2.84 23.89 1.13
N TRP A 110 4.14 24.12 0.91
CA TRP A 110 4.66 24.73 -0.31
C TRP A 110 4.62 23.78 -1.51
N ILE A 111 4.84 22.48 -1.27
CA ILE A 111 4.85 21.45 -2.31
C ILE A 111 3.60 20.55 -2.27
N ARG A 112 2.66 20.78 -1.35
CA ARG A 112 1.43 19.98 -1.19
C ARG A 112 0.77 19.58 -2.51
N VAL A 113 0.48 20.57 -3.34
CA VAL A 113 -0.24 20.37 -4.60
C VAL A 113 0.60 19.57 -5.60
N SER A 114 1.88 19.90 -5.74
CA SER A 114 2.77 19.22 -6.70
C SER A 114 3.11 17.79 -6.27
N ALA A 115 3.35 17.56 -4.97
CA ALA A 115 3.59 16.23 -4.41
C ALA A 115 2.35 15.34 -4.52
N ARG A 116 1.14 15.86 -4.21
CA ARG A 116 -0.12 15.13 -4.44
C ARG A 116 -0.30 14.77 -5.92
N ALA A 117 -0.02 15.70 -6.83
CA ALA A 117 -0.10 15.44 -8.26
C ALA A 117 0.87 14.33 -8.71
N LYS A 118 2.11 14.32 -8.21
CA LYS A 118 3.10 13.26 -8.48
C LYS A 118 2.64 11.90 -7.95
N ALA A 119 2.15 11.85 -6.71
CA ALA A 119 1.59 10.62 -6.13
C ALA A 119 0.45 10.08 -7.00
N CYS A 120 -0.47 10.95 -7.43
CA CYS A 120 -1.61 10.54 -8.26
C CYS A 120 -1.24 10.12 -9.69
N ASP A 121 -0.23 10.74 -10.30
CA ASP A 121 0.31 10.28 -11.59
C ASP A 121 0.90 8.87 -11.48
N GLN A 122 1.69 8.61 -10.43
CA GLN A 122 2.25 7.28 -10.17
C GLN A 122 1.15 6.24 -9.91
N LEU A 123 0.20 6.54 -9.03
CA LEU A 123 -0.92 5.65 -8.76
C LEU A 123 -1.78 5.38 -10.01
N TYR A 124 -2.00 6.40 -10.86
CA TYR A 124 -2.69 6.20 -12.13
C TYR A 124 -1.94 5.24 -13.06
N LYS A 125 -0.61 5.29 -13.11
CA LYS A 125 0.20 4.29 -13.86
C LYS A 125 -0.01 2.89 -13.29
N ILE A 126 -0.08 2.74 -11.97
CA ILE A 126 -0.33 1.44 -11.31
C ILE A 126 -1.73 0.89 -11.62
N THR A 127 -2.75 1.73 -11.83
CA THR A 127 -4.09 1.23 -12.22
C THR A 127 -4.12 0.43 -13.53
N LYS A 128 -3.07 0.58 -14.36
CA LYS A 128 -2.89 -0.16 -15.62
C LYS A 128 -2.14 -1.48 -15.42
N THR A 129 -1.65 -1.72 -14.22
CA THR A 129 -1.02 -2.96 -13.77
C THR A 129 -2.06 -3.75 -12.96
N ASN A 130 -1.66 -4.89 -12.41
CA ASN A 130 -2.54 -5.75 -11.63
C ASN A 130 -2.14 -5.78 -10.14
N LEU A 131 -1.71 -4.63 -9.61
CA LEU A 131 -1.42 -4.41 -8.19
C LEU A 131 -2.64 -3.76 -7.51
N LEU A 132 -3.39 -4.53 -6.72
CA LEU A 132 -4.63 -4.11 -6.07
C LEU A 132 -4.41 -2.94 -5.10
N ALA A 133 -3.32 -2.95 -4.33
CA ALA A 133 -3.00 -1.87 -3.38
C ALA A 133 -2.89 -0.50 -4.08
N GLY A 134 -2.34 -0.46 -5.29
CA GLY A 134 -2.23 0.79 -6.06
C GLY A 134 -3.57 1.29 -6.60
N SER A 135 -4.42 0.38 -7.10
CA SER A 135 -5.78 0.75 -7.51
C SER A 135 -6.63 1.23 -6.33
N LEU A 136 -6.49 0.60 -5.16
CA LEU A 136 -7.13 1.03 -3.92
C LEU A 136 -6.64 2.42 -3.50
N ALA A 137 -5.32 2.64 -3.51
CA ALA A 137 -4.73 3.93 -3.20
C ALA A 137 -5.20 5.03 -4.15
N PHE A 138 -5.29 4.74 -5.45
CA PHE A 138 -5.81 5.69 -6.43
C PHE A 138 -7.27 6.06 -6.13
N ALA A 139 -8.11 5.06 -5.83
CA ALA A 139 -9.51 5.28 -5.48
C ALA A 139 -9.69 6.05 -4.15
N ALA A 140 -8.89 5.76 -3.13
CA ALA A 140 -9.00 6.41 -1.82
C ALA A 140 -8.39 7.82 -1.81
N TYR A 141 -7.22 7.99 -2.40
CA TYR A 141 -6.44 9.23 -2.29
C TYR A 141 -6.65 10.19 -3.45
N CYS A 142 -6.79 9.73 -4.68
CA CYS A 142 -6.76 10.58 -5.88
C CYS A 142 -8.13 10.89 -6.49
N SER A 143 -9.19 10.24 -6.04
CA SER A 143 -10.57 10.48 -6.52
C SER A 143 -11.15 11.83 -6.09
N ARG A 144 -10.51 12.55 -5.15
CA ARG A 144 -10.95 13.85 -4.62
C ARG A 144 -9.89 14.91 -4.93
N LEU A 145 -9.85 15.45 -6.15
CA LEU A 145 -8.72 16.29 -6.56
C LEU A 145 -8.63 17.63 -5.82
N ASP A 146 -9.72 18.16 -5.25
CA ASP A 146 -9.67 19.29 -4.32
C ASP A 146 -10.92 19.29 -3.41
N PRO A 147 -10.79 19.09 -2.08
CA PRO A 147 -11.95 19.16 -1.18
C PRO A 147 -12.58 20.57 -1.14
N ASP A 148 -11.84 21.61 -1.52
CA ASP A 148 -12.29 23.00 -1.46
C ASP A 148 -12.94 23.49 -2.77
N SER A 149 -12.87 22.70 -3.84
CA SER A 149 -13.47 23.05 -5.15
C SER A 149 -13.89 21.81 -5.96
N PRO A 150 -14.96 21.10 -5.56
CA PRO A 150 -15.46 19.95 -6.30
C PRO A 150 -15.91 20.36 -7.71
N SER A 151 -15.20 19.84 -8.70
CA SER A 151 -15.42 20.07 -10.12
C SER A 151 -16.14 18.87 -10.76
N PRO A 152 -16.86 19.05 -11.88
CA PRO A 152 -17.45 17.92 -12.63
C PRO A 152 -16.42 16.85 -13.05
N THR A 153 -15.16 17.27 -13.23
CA THR A 153 -14.02 16.37 -13.47
C THR A 153 -13.73 15.42 -12.31
N ASP A 154 -14.12 15.75 -11.07
CA ASP A 154 -13.90 14.90 -9.90
C ASP A 154 -14.85 13.69 -9.88
N ALA A 155 -16.08 13.86 -10.39
CA ALA A 155 -17.04 12.75 -10.50
C ALA A 155 -16.59 11.72 -11.55
N GLU A 156 -16.09 12.19 -12.69
CA GLU A 156 -15.53 11.33 -13.74
C GLU A 156 -14.26 10.61 -13.26
N GLN A 157 -13.37 11.32 -12.57
CA GLN A 157 -12.16 10.74 -12.01
C GLN A 157 -12.47 9.72 -10.91
N THR A 158 -13.45 10.00 -10.04
CA THR A 158 -13.93 9.04 -9.04
C THR A 158 -14.46 7.79 -9.73
N ALA A 159 -15.32 7.93 -10.74
CA ALA A 159 -15.86 6.79 -11.48
C ALA A 159 -14.74 5.98 -12.17
N MET A 160 -13.74 6.65 -12.75
CA MET A 160 -12.58 6.00 -13.34
C MET A 160 -11.78 5.20 -12.28
N ALA A 161 -11.53 5.80 -11.12
CA ALA A 161 -10.78 5.16 -10.05
C ALA A 161 -11.51 3.92 -9.49
N MET A 162 -12.82 4.03 -9.28
CA MET A 162 -13.64 2.91 -8.81
C MET A 162 -13.73 1.77 -9.84
N ARG A 163 -13.80 2.09 -11.13
CA ARG A 163 -13.74 1.08 -12.20
C ARG A 163 -12.39 0.36 -12.22
N ALA A 164 -11.28 1.08 -12.06
CA ALA A 164 -9.95 0.47 -11.99
C ALA A 164 -9.80 -0.44 -10.75
N LEU A 165 -10.36 -0.02 -9.61
CA LEU A 165 -10.40 -0.81 -8.39
C LEU A 165 -11.18 -2.12 -8.59
N LEU A 166 -12.41 -2.03 -9.12
CA LEU A 166 -13.23 -3.20 -9.44
C LEU A 166 -12.52 -4.14 -10.43
N ALA A 167 -11.91 -3.60 -11.48
CA ALA A 167 -11.18 -4.39 -12.47
C ALA A 167 -9.98 -5.14 -11.85
N SER A 168 -9.30 -4.53 -10.87
CA SER A 168 -8.18 -5.16 -10.14
C SER A 168 -8.66 -6.30 -9.24
N LEU A 169 -9.83 -6.17 -8.61
CA LEU A 169 -10.43 -7.23 -7.78
C LEU A 169 -10.91 -8.44 -8.58
N GLN A 170 -11.18 -8.27 -9.87
CA GLN A 170 -11.67 -9.35 -10.75
C GLN A 170 -10.55 -10.30 -11.23
N LYS A 171 -9.28 -10.00 -10.92
CA LYS A 171 -8.12 -10.79 -11.33
C LYS A 171 -7.25 -11.14 -10.11
N PRO A 172 -6.56 -12.29 -10.11
CA PRO A 172 -5.56 -12.57 -9.08
C PRO A 172 -4.46 -11.51 -9.12
N ASP A 173 -4.08 -10.93 -7.99
CA ASP A 173 -3.02 -9.92 -7.92
C ASP A 173 -1.67 -10.52 -8.32
N GLN A 174 -1.06 -9.98 -9.38
CA GLN A 174 0.23 -10.47 -9.92
C GLN A 174 1.38 -10.22 -8.93
N TYR A 175 1.22 -9.24 -8.06
CA TYR A 175 2.19 -8.79 -7.07
C TYR A 175 1.84 -9.28 -5.66
N SER A 176 1.00 -10.32 -5.55
CA SER A 176 0.60 -10.92 -4.27
C SER A 176 1.79 -11.32 -3.36
N SER A 177 2.95 -11.67 -3.92
CA SER A 177 4.18 -11.99 -3.16
C SER A 177 4.82 -10.79 -2.45
N TYR A 178 4.45 -9.56 -2.81
CA TYR A 178 4.97 -8.33 -2.20
C TYR A 178 4.13 -7.84 -1.01
N TYR A 179 3.01 -8.51 -0.73
CA TYR A 179 2.23 -8.27 0.48
C TYR A 179 2.93 -8.87 1.72
N PRO A 180 2.76 -8.26 2.91
CA PRO A 180 1.89 -7.12 3.19
C PRO A 180 2.50 -5.78 2.73
N LEU A 181 1.63 -4.88 2.25
CA LEU A 181 2.01 -3.55 1.78
C LEU A 181 1.47 -2.48 2.73
N GLN A 182 2.15 -1.34 2.77
CA GLN A 182 1.69 -0.19 3.58
C GLN A 182 0.31 0.31 3.13
N ALA A 183 -0.55 0.63 4.09
CA ALA A 183 -1.81 1.29 3.84
C ALA A 183 -1.53 2.68 3.27
N PHE A 184 -2.03 2.93 2.06
CA PHE A 184 -1.82 4.23 1.39
C PHE A 184 -2.68 5.34 1.98
N ASP A 185 -3.80 5.01 2.61
CA ASP A 185 -4.57 5.97 3.41
C ASP A 185 -5.11 5.27 4.65
N HIS A 186 -5.77 6.00 5.56
CA HIS A 186 -6.34 5.38 6.75
C HIS A 186 -7.45 4.39 6.34
N PRO A 187 -7.26 3.07 6.53
CA PRO A 187 -8.25 2.10 6.11
C PRO A 187 -9.48 2.18 7.01
N GLN A 188 -10.65 1.98 6.43
CA GLN A 188 -11.94 2.09 7.11
C GLN A 188 -12.48 0.73 7.57
N CYS A 189 -11.91 -0.38 7.07
CA CYS A 189 -12.29 -1.73 7.45
C CYS A 189 -11.80 -2.17 8.82
N PHE A 190 -10.82 -1.49 9.40
CA PHE A 190 -10.19 -1.90 10.64
C PHE A 190 -10.33 -0.78 11.66
N ASP A 191 -10.77 -1.14 12.86
CA ASP A 191 -10.84 -0.21 13.98
C ASP A 191 -9.44 -0.05 14.56
N LEU A 192 -8.65 0.81 13.91
CA LEU A 192 -7.30 1.09 14.34
C LEU A 192 -7.38 2.01 15.54
N ARG A 193 -7.14 1.44 16.73
CA ARG A 193 -6.87 2.23 17.94
C ARG A 193 -5.52 2.92 17.83
N MET A 194 -5.42 3.90 16.92
CA MET A 194 -4.21 4.67 16.68
C MET A 194 -3.89 5.65 17.83
N THR A 195 -4.76 5.75 18.82
CA THR A 195 -4.66 6.68 19.96
C THR A 195 -3.41 6.50 20.82
N ASP A 196 -2.70 5.39 20.70
CA ASP A 196 -1.48 5.12 21.46
C ASP A 196 -0.18 5.42 20.67
N MET A 197 -0.23 5.55 19.34
CA MET A 197 0.95 5.87 18.51
C MET A 197 1.14 7.38 18.27
N TYR A 198 0.07 8.17 18.30
CA TYR A 198 0.12 9.59 17.92
C TYR A 198 0.49 10.58 19.03
N LYS A 199 0.90 10.11 20.23
CA LYS A 199 1.08 10.99 21.40
C LYS A 199 2.41 11.76 21.46
N GLU A 200 3.37 11.54 20.56
CA GLU A 200 4.68 12.21 20.62
C GLU A 200 4.99 12.99 19.34
N GLY A 201 4.27 14.10 19.17
CA GLY A 201 4.22 14.90 17.94
C GLY A 201 5.44 15.75 17.61
N ASN A 202 6.61 15.16 17.35
CA ASN A 202 7.72 15.88 16.69
C ASN A 202 8.57 15.05 15.69
N ALA A 203 8.24 13.77 15.45
CA ALA A 203 8.95 12.87 14.51
C ALA A 203 8.06 12.40 13.35
N MET A 204 7.15 13.27 12.89
CA MET A 204 6.00 12.89 12.05
C MET A 204 6.37 12.40 10.62
N HIS A 205 7.59 12.68 10.13
CA HIS A 205 8.07 12.13 8.87
C HIS A 205 8.67 10.73 9.04
N ASP A 206 9.44 10.54 10.11
CA ASP A 206 10.15 9.27 10.37
C ASP A 206 9.13 8.20 10.79
N ASP A 207 8.25 8.48 11.75
CA ASP A 207 7.43 7.44 12.37
C ASP A 207 6.36 6.83 11.43
N MET A 208 5.77 7.64 10.55
CA MET A 208 4.75 7.16 9.59
C MET A 208 5.34 6.45 8.36
N ALA A 209 6.57 6.77 7.96
CA ALA A 209 7.28 6.04 6.92
C ALA A 209 7.80 4.67 7.40
N LEU A 210 8.01 4.53 8.72
CA LEU A 210 8.77 3.42 9.30
C LEU A 210 7.95 2.42 10.10
N HIS A 211 6.78 2.83 10.59
CA HIS A 211 5.76 1.93 11.13
C HIS A 211 4.43 2.09 10.36
N PRO A 212 4.45 1.95 9.01
CA PRO A 212 3.22 2.00 8.27
C PRO A 212 2.32 0.86 8.73
N LEU A 213 1.04 1.14 8.83
CA LEU A 213 0.08 0.06 8.94
C LEU A 213 0.22 -0.83 7.70
N LEU A 214 0.55 -2.09 7.91
CA LEU A 214 0.69 -3.07 6.84
C LEU A 214 -0.63 -3.81 6.65
N LEU A 215 -1.10 -3.86 5.41
CA LEU A 215 -2.28 -4.62 5.01
C LEU A 215 -1.83 -5.87 4.28
N THR A 216 -2.36 -7.03 4.69
CA THR A 216 -2.24 -8.24 3.88
C THR A 216 -3.02 -8.08 2.57
N LEU A 217 -2.85 -9.01 1.63
CA LEU A 217 -3.67 -9.03 0.42
C LEU A 217 -5.16 -9.14 0.76
N GLU A 218 -5.51 -9.96 1.75
CA GLU A 218 -6.89 -10.13 2.21
C GLU A 218 -7.44 -8.84 2.84
N ASP A 219 -6.65 -8.16 3.66
CA ASP A 219 -7.04 -6.87 4.23
C ASP A 219 -7.26 -5.79 3.16
N THR A 220 -6.40 -5.79 2.14
CA THR A 220 -6.50 -4.87 1.00
C THR A 220 -7.74 -5.18 0.17
N GLN A 221 -8.10 -6.45 -0.01
CA GLN A 221 -9.35 -6.86 -0.65
C GLN A 221 -10.57 -6.42 0.17
N ALA A 222 -10.52 -6.58 1.49
CA ALA A 222 -11.60 -6.14 2.39
C ALA A 222 -11.86 -4.64 2.23
N GLU A 223 -10.80 -3.82 2.32
CA GLU A 223 -10.87 -2.37 2.18
C GLU A 223 -11.36 -1.97 0.77
N ALA A 224 -10.86 -2.63 -0.28
CA ALA A 224 -11.27 -2.35 -1.65
C ALA A 224 -12.77 -2.61 -1.88
N TYR A 225 -13.30 -3.71 -1.36
CA TYR A 225 -14.74 -3.98 -1.42
C TYR A 225 -15.56 -2.97 -0.62
N LEU A 226 -15.08 -2.53 0.54
CA LEU A 226 -15.74 -1.48 1.32
C LEU A 226 -15.78 -0.15 0.53
N GLN A 227 -14.69 0.25 -0.10
CA GLN A 227 -14.64 1.48 -0.92
C GLN A 227 -15.63 1.44 -2.10
N LEU A 228 -15.75 0.29 -2.77
CA LEU A 228 -16.76 0.09 -3.82
C LEU A 228 -18.19 0.18 -3.26
N ALA A 229 -18.45 -0.46 -2.13
CA ALA A 229 -19.76 -0.42 -1.48
C ALA A 229 -20.17 1.00 -1.08
N LEU A 230 -19.23 1.80 -0.54
CA LEU A 230 -19.45 3.20 -0.19
C LEU A 230 -19.77 4.05 -1.43
N TYR A 231 -19.06 3.84 -2.53
CA TYR A 231 -19.30 4.54 -3.80
C TYR A 231 -20.70 4.24 -4.37
N GLU A 232 -21.15 3.00 -4.29
CA GLU A 232 -22.41 2.54 -4.89
C GLU A 232 -23.64 2.72 -3.98
N ALA A 233 -23.44 2.99 -2.69
CA ALA A 233 -24.49 2.98 -1.66
C ALA A 233 -25.73 3.83 -2.02
N THR A 234 -25.54 4.91 -2.79
CA THR A 234 -26.61 5.82 -3.18
C THR A 234 -27.19 5.54 -4.56
N SER A 235 -26.36 5.07 -5.51
CA SER A 235 -26.72 4.90 -6.92
C SER A 235 -27.19 3.49 -7.25
N ASP A 236 -26.60 2.47 -6.61
CA ASP A 236 -26.95 1.06 -6.77
C ASP A 236 -26.85 0.32 -5.43
N PRO A 237 -27.88 0.41 -4.57
CA PRO A 237 -27.89 -0.24 -3.27
C PRO A 237 -27.84 -1.77 -3.34
N ALA A 238 -28.17 -2.39 -4.48
CA ALA A 238 -28.11 -3.84 -4.64
C ALA A 238 -26.64 -4.29 -4.78
N THR A 239 -25.90 -3.64 -5.69
CA THR A 239 -24.46 -3.89 -5.87
C THR A 239 -23.66 -3.49 -4.63
N ALA A 240 -24.01 -2.36 -3.99
CA ALA A 240 -23.38 -1.95 -2.73
C ALA A 240 -23.48 -3.02 -1.63
N ARG A 241 -24.64 -3.68 -1.49
CA ARG A 241 -24.81 -4.79 -0.53
C ARG A 241 -23.95 -6.00 -0.87
N GLN A 242 -23.75 -6.30 -2.15
CA GLN A 242 -22.90 -7.41 -2.57
C GLN A 242 -21.44 -7.14 -2.23
N HIS A 243 -20.93 -5.95 -2.58
CA HIS A 243 -19.56 -5.55 -2.22
C HIS A 243 -19.39 -5.46 -0.70
N LEU A 244 -20.37 -4.94 0.04
CA LEU A 244 -20.30 -4.92 1.50
C LEU A 244 -20.23 -6.33 2.09
N ALA A 245 -21.01 -7.28 1.58
CA ALA A 245 -20.93 -8.68 2.02
C ALA A 245 -19.55 -9.30 1.73
N GLN A 246 -18.93 -8.97 0.59
CA GLN A 246 -17.57 -9.41 0.26
C GLN A 246 -16.52 -8.80 1.19
N ALA A 247 -16.64 -7.52 1.52
CA ALA A 247 -15.78 -6.88 2.52
C ALA A 247 -15.88 -7.59 3.88
N GLY A 248 -17.11 -7.89 4.34
CA GLY A 248 -17.34 -8.59 5.59
C GLY A 248 -16.81 -10.03 5.59
N ALA A 249 -16.96 -10.76 4.48
CA ALA A 249 -16.38 -12.10 4.32
C ALA A 249 -14.84 -12.11 4.36
N LYS A 250 -14.22 -10.95 4.07
CA LYS A 250 -12.78 -10.69 4.13
C LYS A 250 -12.33 -10.11 5.49
N GLY A 251 -13.22 -10.03 6.49
CA GLY A 251 -12.87 -9.60 7.84
C GLY A 251 -13.02 -8.10 8.12
N CYS A 252 -13.66 -7.34 7.22
CA CYS A 252 -13.97 -5.92 7.45
C CYS A 252 -14.96 -5.75 8.61
N VAL A 253 -14.59 -4.98 9.63
CA VAL A 253 -15.38 -4.79 10.87
C VAL A 253 -15.39 -3.35 11.39
N GLY A 254 -14.73 -2.41 10.69
CA GLY A 254 -14.62 -1.02 11.12
C GLY A 254 -15.94 -0.25 11.11
N GLN A 255 -15.94 0.94 11.73
CA GLN A 255 -17.17 1.71 11.92
C GLN A 255 -17.87 2.08 10.60
N ALA A 256 -17.12 2.42 9.55
CA ALA A 256 -17.68 2.74 8.23
C ALA A 256 -18.45 1.54 7.63
N PHE A 257 -17.97 0.32 7.85
CA PHE A 257 -18.66 -0.91 7.45
C PHE A 257 -19.97 -1.07 8.21
N VAL A 258 -19.94 -0.89 9.54
CA VAL A 258 -21.13 -1.02 10.40
C VAL A 258 -22.19 0.03 10.04
N ASP A 259 -21.78 1.28 9.84
CA ASP A 259 -22.67 2.39 9.48
C ASP A 259 -23.31 2.16 8.11
N LEU A 260 -22.52 1.75 7.12
CA LEU A 260 -23.04 1.45 5.78
C LEU A 260 -23.99 0.24 5.80
N GLN A 261 -23.68 -0.79 6.60
CA GLN A 261 -24.58 -1.93 6.77
C GLN A 261 -25.93 -1.50 7.35
N ALA A 262 -25.92 -0.65 8.38
CA ALA A 262 -27.15 -0.12 8.97
C ALA A 262 -27.94 0.73 7.96
N GLN A 263 -27.26 1.58 7.19
CA GLN A 263 -27.87 2.40 6.14
C GLN A 263 -28.57 1.55 5.06
N LEU A 264 -27.87 0.53 4.52
CA LEU A 264 -28.37 -0.32 3.45
C LEU A 264 -29.50 -1.26 3.90
N ASN A 265 -29.52 -1.64 5.18
CA ASN A 265 -30.61 -2.43 5.77
C ASN A 265 -31.84 -1.56 6.07
N GLY A 266 -31.64 -0.33 6.57
CA GLY A 266 -32.73 0.60 6.87
C GLY A 266 -33.45 1.13 5.61
N SER A 267 -32.76 1.17 4.47
CA SER A 267 -33.33 1.58 3.18
C SER A 267 -34.11 0.45 2.46
N ALA A 268 -34.03 -0.80 2.91
CA ALA A 268 -34.88 -1.89 2.41
C ALA A 268 -36.29 -1.92 3.06
N ALA A 269 -36.53 -1.09 4.08
CA ALA A 269 -37.78 -1.03 4.84
C ALA A 269 -38.71 0.13 4.44
N ARG A 270 -38.39 0.86 3.36
CA ARG A 270 -39.22 1.92 2.75
C ARG A 270 -39.56 1.54 1.32
#